data_AF-A0A5T0J8Y9-F1
#
_entry.id   AF-A0A5T0J8Y9-F1
#
_cell.length_a   1.000
_cell.length_b   1.000
_cell.length_c   1.000
_cell.angle_alpha   90.00
_cell.angle_beta   90.00
_cell.angle_gamma   90.00
#
_symmetry.space_group_name_H-M   'P 1'
#
loop_
_entity.id
_entity.type
_entity.pdbx_description
1 polymer ?
#
loop_
_entity_poly.entity_id
_entity_poly.type
_entity_poly.pdbx_seq_one_letter_code
_entity_poly.pdbx_strand_id
1 'polypeptide(L)'
;SNDDFTPHGFRAMFSTLAHENRNKHQMSSDIIELCLAHVEKNKIKSAYNHALNLKEKAILMQWWGDYLDEIADLNQQVRNIFL
;
A
#
# COMPACT_ATOMS: atom_id res chain seq x y z
N SER A 1 -1.41 14.60 -23.33
CA SER A 1 -1.19 14.60 -21.87
C SER A 1 -1.38 13.17 -21.42
N ASN A 2 -0.39 12.56 -20.76
CA ASN A 2 -0.51 11.18 -20.28
C ASN A 2 -1.46 11.15 -19.06
N ASP A 3 -2.75 11.32 -19.32
CA ASP A 3 -3.84 11.14 -18.35
C ASP A 3 -4.19 9.65 -18.16
N ASP A 4 -3.36 8.75 -18.71
CA ASP A 4 -3.48 7.32 -18.50
C ASP A 4 -2.98 6.97 -17.10
N PHE A 5 -3.90 6.53 -16.24
CA PHE A 5 -3.59 5.89 -14.97
C PHE A 5 -2.76 4.63 -15.24
N THR A 6 -1.45 4.78 -15.31
CA THR A 6 -0.56 3.63 -15.54
C THR A 6 -0.43 2.82 -14.25
N PRO A 7 -0.26 1.48 -14.36
CA PRO A 7 0.07 0.65 -13.20
C PRO A 7 1.31 1.16 -12.44
N HIS A 8 2.23 1.83 -13.13
CA HIS A 8 3.41 2.44 -12.51
C HIS A 8 3.05 3.65 -11.63
N GLY A 9 2.16 4.53 -12.10
CA GLY A 9 1.65 5.65 -11.30
C GLY A 9 0.93 5.17 -10.03
N PHE A 10 0.17 4.08 -10.12
CA PHE A 10 -0.49 3.47 -8.95
C PHE A 10 0.52 2.96 -7.92
N ARG A 11 1.61 2.33 -8.36
CA ARG A 11 2.68 1.85 -7.47
C ARG A 11 3.42 2.99 -6.79
N ALA A 12 3.72 4.06 -7.53
CA ALA A 12 4.36 5.25 -6.97
C ALA A 12 3.46 5.89 -5.89
N MET A 13 2.17 6.05 -6.19
CA MET A 13 1.19 6.58 -5.24
C MET A 13 1.08 5.72 -3.98
N PHE A 14 0.96 4.39 -4.13
CA PHE A 14 0.94 3.47 -3.00
C PHE A 14 2.21 3.63 -2.14
N SER A 15 3.39 3.66 -2.77
CA SER A 15 4.67 3.81 -2.06
C SER A 15 4.69 5.08 -1.21
N THR A 16 4.39 6.24 -1.80
CA THR A 16 4.37 7.52 -1.10
C THR A 16 3.41 7.51 0.07
N LEU A 17 2.17 7.07 -0.14
CA LEU A 17 1.13 7.08 0.89
C LEU A 17 1.44 6.10 2.04
N ALA A 18 1.95 4.91 1.73
CA ALA A 18 2.39 3.96 2.74
C ALA A 18 3.56 4.52 3.56
N HIS A 19 4.52 5.21 2.93
CA HIS A 19 5.63 5.82 3.66
C HIS A 19 5.20 6.97 4.57
N GLU A 20 4.27 7.82 4.12
CA GLU A 20 3.77 8.96 4.89
C GLU A 20 2.89 8.54 6.08
N ASN A 21 2.16 7.42 5.94
CA ASN A 21 1.21 6.94 6.95
C ASN A 21 1.77 5.80 7.82
N ARG A 22 3.10 5.68 7.93
CA ARG A 22 3.74 4.65 8.77
C ARG A 22 3.32 4.68 10.23
N ASN A 23 2.92 5.84 10.75
CA ASN A 23 2.34 5.98 12.07
C ASN A 23 0.98 5.24 12.22
N LYS A 24 0.20 5.12 11.13
CA LYS A 24 -1.12 4.48 11.14
C LYS A 24 -1.06 2.96 11.07
N HIS A 25 -0.20 2.41 10.21
CA HIS A 25 -0.12 0.96 9.99
C HIS A 25 1.10 0.29 10.65
N GLN A 26 2.04 1.06 11.20
CA GLN A 26 3.25 0.61 11.93
C GLN A 26 4.16 -0.39 11.19
N MET A 27 4.12 -0.43 9.86
CA MET A 27 4.98 -1.34 9.08
C MET A 27 6.31 -0.69 8.69
N SER A 28 7.33 -1.55 8.52
CA SER A 28 8.67 -1.13 8.12
C SER A 28 8.72 -0.74 6.63
N SER A 29 9.75 0.02 6.26
CA SER A 29 10.05 0.32 4.85
C SER A 29 10.21 -0.96 4.03
N ASP A 30 10.86 -1.97 4.59
CA ASP A 30 11.15 -3.23 3.90
C ASP A 30 9.85 -3.94 3.50
N ILE A 31 8.82 -3.91 4.35
CA ILE A 31 7.52 -4.51 4.04
C ILE A 31 6.78 -3.74 2.92
N ILE A 32 6.88 -2.41 2.90
CA ILE A 32 6.32 -1.58 1.82
C ILE A 32 6.97 -1.94 0.48
N GLU A 33 8.31 -2.02 0.45
CA GLU A 33 9.08 -2.36 -0.75
C GLU A 33 8.83 -3.81 -1.22
N LEU A 34 8.64 -4.75 -0.28
CA LEU A 34 8.27 -6.13 -0.60
C LEU A 34 6.88 -6.24 -1.25
N CYS A 35 5.93 -5.38 -0.86
CA CYS A 35 4.61 -5.31 -1.53
C CYS A 35 4.73 -4.74 -2.96
N LEU A 36 5.74 -3.90 -3.19
CA LEU A 36 6.09 -3.37 -4.51
C LEU A 36 6.91 -4.35 -5.37
N ALA A 37 7.02 -5.62 -4.97
CA ALA A 37 7.72 -6.67 -5.71
C ALA A 37 9.18 -6.31 -6.05
N HIS A 38 9.81 -5.41 -5.29
CA HIS A 38 11.24 -5.24 -5.35
C HIS A 38 11.91 -6.49 -4.81
N VAL A 39 12.51 -7.27 -5.71
CA VAL A 39 13.15 -8.54 -5.37
C VAL A 39 14.37 -8.27 -4.49
N GLU A 40 14.29 -8.70 -3.25
CA GLU A 40 15.41 -8.64 -2.30
C GLU A 40 16.57 -9.49 -2.83
N LYS A 41 17.75 -8.86 -3.04
CA LYS A 41 18.91 -9.50 -3.69
C LYS A 41 19.57 -10.60 -2.85
N ASN A 42 19.16 -10.82 -1.59
CA ASN A 42 19.79 -11.77 -0.66
C ASN A 42 18.92 -13.00 -0.39
N LYS A 43 19.18 -14.10 -1.12
CA LYS A 43 18.41 -15.37 -1.05
C LYS A 43 18.45 -16.10 0.30
N ILE A 44 19.44 -15.86 1.17
CA ILE A 44 19.62 -16.64 2.41
C ILE A 44 18.72 -16.15 3.56
N LYS A 45 18.43 -14.84 3.64
CA LYS A 45 17.47 -14.29 4.62
C LYS A 45 16.01 -14.56 4.26
N SER A 46 15.73 -14.88 2.99
CA SER A 46 14.39 -15.01 2.44
C SER A 46 13.55 -16.11 3.09
N ALA A 47 14.14 -17.27 3.46
CA ALA A 47 13.37 -18.43 3.92
C ALA A 47 12.71 -18.25 5.30
N TYR A 48 13.41 -17.67 6.28
CA TYR A 48 12.83 -17.39 7.61
C TYR A 48 11.98 -16.12 7.63
N ASN A 49 12.35 -15.12 6.82
CA ASN A 49 11.55 -13.89 6.68
C ASN A 49 10.26 -14.10 5.91
N HIS A 50 10.14 -15.12 5.04
CA HIS A 50 8.95 -15.29 4.21
C HIS A 50 7.65 -15.43 5.01
N ALA A 51 7.67 -16.21 6.09
CA ALA A 51 6.48 -16.44 6.92
C ALA A 51 6.09 -15.19 7.73
N LEU A 52 7.08 -14.46 8.27
CA LEU A 52 6.87 -13.20 9.01
C LEU A 52 6.38 -12.09 8.10
N ASN A 53 7.01 -11.93 6.93
CA ASN A 53 6.66 -10.90 5.96
C ASN A 53 5.25 -11.12 5.40
N LEU A 54 4.74 -12.35 5.29
CA LEU A 54 3.37 -12.57 4.79
C LEU A 54 2.32 -11.93 5.70
N LYS A 55 2.47 -12.05 7.02
CA LYS A 55 1.55 -11.45 7.99
C LYS A 55 1.62 -9.92 7.95
N GLU A 56 2.83 -9.37 7.92
CA GLU A 56 3.05 -7.92 7.87
C GLU A 56 2.57 -7.31 6.54
N LYS A 57 2.80 -8.00 5.41
CA LYS A 57 2.24 -7.63 4.11
C LYS A 57 0.71 -7.66 4.14
N ALA A 58 0.10 -8.67 4.76
CA ALA A 58 -1.36 -8.74 4.88
C ALA A 58 -1.92 -7.56 5.69
N ILE A 59 -1.28 -7.20 6.81
CA ILE A 59 -1.65 -6.03 7.62
C ILE A 59 -1.55 -4.74 6.79
N LEU A 60 -0.43 -4.56 6.06
CA LEU A 60 -0.24 -3.38 5.22
C LEU A 60 -1.28 -3.29 4.10
N MET A 61 -1.58 -4.42 3.44
CA MET A 61 -2.56 -4.46 2.36
C MET A 61 -3.99 -4.28 2.87
N GLN A 62 -4.31 -4.75 4.08
CA GLN A 62 -5.60 -4.48 4.71
C GLN A 62 -5.76 -2.98 5.00
N TRP A 63 -4.75 -2.35 5.62
CA TRP A 63 -4.75 -0.90 5.84
C TRP A 63 -4.91 -0.12 4.54
N TRP A 64 -4.27 -0.57 3.47
CA TRP A 64 -4.41 0.06 2.15
C TRP A 64 -5.83 -0.06 1.62
N GLY A 65 -6.48 -1.21 1.79
CA GLY A 65 -7.91 -1.40 1.48
C GLY A 65 -8.80 -0.46 2.27
N ASP A 66 -8.63 -0.41 3.59
CA ASP A 66 -9.42 0.45 4.48
C ASP A 66 -9.28 1.94 4.11
N TYR A 67 -8.08 2.37 3.72
CA TYR A 67 -7.82 3.74 3.24
C TYR A 67 -8.56 4.06 1.93
N LEU A 68 -8.61 3.11 0.99
CA LEU A 68 -9.34 3.28 -0.27
C LEU A 68 -10.85 3.32 -0.02
N ASP A 69 -11.36 2.49 0.90
CA ASP A 69 -12.76 2.49 1.29
C ASP A 69 -13.16 3.83 1.95
N GLU A 70 -12.32 4.38 2.83
CA GLU A 70 -12.53 5.70 3.44
C GLU A 70 -12.66 6.80 2.38
N ILE A 71 -11.80 6.78 1.35
CA ILE A 71 -11.87 7.73 0.24
C ILE A 71 -13.15 7.53 -0.58
N ALA A 72 -13.55 6.29 -0.83
CA ALA A 72 -14.76 5.99 -1.58
C ALA A 72 -16.01 6.48 -0.85
N ASP A 73 -16.08 6.25 0.46
CA ASP A 73 -17.18 6.69 1.33
C ASP A 73 -17.26 8.22 1.41
N LEU A 74 -16.11 8.90 1.60
CA LEU A 74 -16.04 10.36 1.57
C LEU A 74 -16.56 10.92 0.25
N ASN A 75 -16.17 10.33 -0.88
CA ASN A 75 -16.65 10.74 -2.19
C ASN A 75 -18.16 10.56 -2.33
N GLN A 76 -18.74 9.51 -1.75
CA GLN A 76 -20.18 9.28 -1.78
C GLN A 76 -20.92 10.31 -0.91
N GLN A 77 -20.43 10.61 0.29
CA GLN A 77 -21.02 11.63 1.16
C GLN A 77 -21.03 13.01 0.51
N VAL A 78 -19.91 13.40 -0.12
CA VAL A 78 -19.81 14.67 -0.85
C VAL A 78 -20.82 14.72 -1.99
N ARG A 79 -20.97 13.66 -2.79
CA ARG A 79 -21.98 13.62 -3.86
C ARG A 79 -23.41 13.76 -3.34
N ASN A 80 -23.72 13.15 -2.21
CA ASN A 80 -25.05 13.22 -1.58
C ASN A 80 -25.37 14.60 -0.98
N ILE A 81 -24.37 15.47 -0.77
CA ILE A 81 -24.60 16.86 -0.32
C ILE A 81 -24.95 17.77 -1.51
N PHE A 82 -24.46 17.45 -2.71
CA PHE A 82 -24.63 18.26 -3.91
C PHE A 82 -25.73 17.76 -4.87
N LEU A 83 -26.42 16.66 -4.51
CA LEU A 83 -27.59 16.10 -5.21
C LEU A 83 -28.82 16.17 -4.30
#